data_AF-A0A926LLJ8-F1
#
_entry.id   AF-A0A926LLJ8-F1
#
_cell.length_a   1.000
_cell.length_b   1.000
_cell.length_c   1.000
_cell.angle_alpha   90.00
_cell.angle_beta   90.00
_cell.angle_gamma   90.00
#
_symmetry.space_group_name_H-M   'P 1'
#
loop_
_entity.id
_entity.type
_entity.pdbx_description
1 polymer ?
#
loop_
_entity_poly.entity_id
_entity_poly.type
_entity_poly.pdbx_seq_one_letter_code
_entity_poly.pdbx_strand_id
1 'polypeptide(L)'
;MVPGTSSSAAVLDSAPRELTRILLLFSLGCRIGPEGAALGGLVDRLEFGRFRPHLESGEAVLPVPVLAERLAPDRLGLPHGDHGLALASCELLVVATPRGDATLMLDCGFDGGTDAASVAAWLATTCFERDGLRLDERPLLEVVGVRLGLSEPLAFGLNVHQLVFPGGSLREELLAHGDETRQAALLNGIIYRGRMPSEGADRLTVSVPPNLRNHGVTLSAHGRGVSVQAGWAPHVENGLVLVALGMISALAVLQRTRLAAFAMMKENERALTTSPSEIRTLISRLSDGVNELQLDLAFGVEAYVDSLLIPEMLTEGFQSSLRDTLGIRDSLDNSARMVERLTSVISARSAALDAALAERDERQNRIVSALVTAATLIALPPTLLLAFFGANASDVDENHSVLDLGRYGTAYALAWLPFVVLVVIGYVLLRRVGRDSGSLLARSDDGPAPVPAPRTPSGS
;
A
#
# COMPACT_ATOMS: atom_id res chain seq x y z
N MET A 1 -24.34 -9.44 41.14
CA MET A 1 -24.46 -8.00 41.42
C MET A 1 -24.49 -7.79 42.93
N VAL A 2 -23.41 -7.26 43.48
CA VAL A 2 -23.32 -6.68 44.83
C VAL A 2 -22.69 -5.30 44.62
N PRO A 3 -23.26 -4.20 45.13
CA PRO A 3 -22.74 -2.86 44.90
C PRO A 3 -21.54 -2.63 45.83
N GLY A 4 -20.33 -2.73 45.26
CA GLY A 4 -19.09 -2.41 45.93
C GLY A 4 -18.79 -0.92 45.83
N THR A 5 -18.73 -0.27 46.98
CA THR A 5 -18.29 1.10 47.24
C THR A 5 -17.04 1.49 46.44
N SER A 6 -17.09 2.67 45.80
CA SER A 6 -15.95 3.34 45.16
C SER A 6 -14.84 3.64 46.16
N SER A 7 -13.90 2.70 46.30
CA SER A 7 -12.58 3.00 46.85
C SER A 7 -11.71 3.41 45.67
N SER A 8 -11.29 4.69 45.65
CA SER A 8 -10.21 5.19 44.81
C SER A 8 -8.88 4.59 45.30
N ALA A 9 -8.75 3.26 45.23
CA ALA A 9 -7.48 2.59 45.36
C ALA A 9 -6.68 2.87 44.09
N ALA A 10 -5.45 3.36 44.22
CA ALA A 10 -4.53 3.48 43.11
C ALA A 10 -4.41 2.10 42.44
N VAL A 11 -4.98 1.97 41.24
CA VAL A 11 -4.89 0.74 40.45
C VAL A 11 -3.42 0.56 40.09
N LEU A 12 -2.78 -0.47 40.64
CA LEU A 12 -1.39 -0.77 40.35
C LEU A 12 -1.27 -1.27 38.91
N ASP A 13 -0.23 -0.80 38.21
CA ASP A 13 0.09 -1.25 36.84
C ASP A 13 0.71 -2.66 36.82
N SER A 14 1.06 -3.21 37.99
CA SER A 14 1.58 -4.57 38.13
C SER A 14 0.58 -5.48 38.83
N ALA A 15 0.50 -6.74 38.39
CA ALA A 15 -0.36 -7.74 39.01
C ALA A 15 0.22 -9.16 38.82
N PRO A 16 -0.08 -10.08 39.76
CA PRO A 16 0.15 -11.48 39.53
C PRO A 16 -0.83 -12.08 38.53
N ARG A 17 -0.37 -13.11 37.83
CA ARG A 17 -1.16 -13.88 36.88
C ARG A 17 -0.93 -15.37 37.11
N GLU A 18 -2.01 -16.13 37.26
CA GLU A 18 -1.95 -17.58 37.41
C GLU A 18 -1.79 -18.27 36.05
N LEU A 19 -2.56 -17.82 35.06
CA LEU A 19 -2.63 -18.43 33.72
C LEU A 19 -1.74 -17.71 32.72
N THR A 20 -0.96 -18.44 31.93
CA THR A 20 -0.25 -17.84 30.80
C THR A 20 -1.25 -17.49 29.71
N ARG A 21 -1.23 -16.24 29.23
CA ARG A 21 -2.05 -15.79 28.11
C ARG A 21 -1.15 -15.59 26.90
N ILE A 22 -1.51 -16.17 25.76
CA ILE A 22 -0.85 -15.95 24.48
C ILE A 22 -1.86 -15.38 23.51
N LEU A 23 -1.56 -14.21 22.97
CA LEU A 23 -2.39 -13.51 22.01
C LEU A 23 -1.71 -13.51 20.65
N LEU A 24 -2.39 -14.08 19.66
CA LEU A 24 -1.89 -14.24 18.30
C LEU A 24 -2.56 -13.20 17.40
N LEU A 25 -1.77 -12.29 16.83
CA LEU A 25 -2.24 -11.28 15.88
C LEU A 25 -1.83 -11.69 14.47
N PHE A 26 -2.83 -11.96 13.63
CA PHE A 26 -2.66 -12.32 12.23
C PHE A 26 -3.26 -11.23 11.34
N SER A 27 -2.41 -10.55 10.56
CA SER A 27 -2.93 -9.74 9.45
C SER A 27 -3.70 -10.63 8.48
N LEU A 28 -4.80 -10.14 7.92
CA LEU A 28 -5.55 -10.82 6.86
C LEU A 28 -5.29 -10.15 5.50
N GLY A 29 -5.39 -10.95 4.44
CA GLY A 29 -5.16 -10.50 3.06
C GLY A 29 -6.30 -9.69 2.44
N CYS A 30 -7.42 -9.52 3.15
CA CYS A 30 -8.63 -8.86 2.65
C CYS A 30 -8.92 -7.53 3.34
N ARG A 31 -9.81 -6.74 2.72
CA ARG A 31 -10.51 -5.64 3.38
C ARG A 31 -11.93 -6.07 3.74
N ILE A 32 -12.36 -5.77 4.96
CA ILE A 32 -13.71 -6.03 5.48
C ILE A 32 -14.31 -4.68 5.84
N GLY A 33 -15.42 -4.32 5.20
CA GLY A 33 -16.15 -3.10 5.57
C GLY A 33 -16.70 -3.21 6.99
N PRO A 34 -16.48 -2.23 7.88
CA PRO A 34 -17.00 -2.26 9.24
C PRO A 34 -18.53 -1.97 9.33
N GLU A 35 -19.24 -1.95 8.19
CA GLU A 35 -20.66 -1.56 8.14
C GLU A 35 -21.55 -2.52 8.92
N GLY A 36 -22.24 -2.00 9.94
CA GLY A 36 -23.25 -2.72 10.71
C GLY A 36 -22.74 -3.50 11.91
N ALA A 37 -21.54 -3.21 12.43
CA ALA A 37 -21.00 -3.89 13.61
C ALA A 37 -21.85 -3.64 14.88
N ALA A 38 -22.89 -4.46 15.08
CA ALA A 38 -23.72 -4.55 16.29
C ALA A 38 -22.93 -5.06 17.53
N LEU A 39 -21.61 -5.14 17.40
CA LEU A 39 -20.67 -5.80 18.30
C LEU A 39 -20.06 -4.84 19.34
N GLY A 40 -20.34 -3.53 19.23
CA GLY A 40 -19.79 -2.50 20.11
C GLY A 40 -18.33 -2.15 19.78
N GLY A 41 -17.77 -1.18 20.50
CA GLY A 41 -16.39 -0.76 20.35
C GLY A 41 -15.40 -1.77 20.96
N LEU A 42 -14.14 -1.70 20.54
CA LEU A 42 -13.07 -2.51 21.16
C LEU A 42 -12.93 -2.20 22.67
N VAL A 43 -13.22 -0.94 23.05
CA VAL A 43 -13.17 -0.44 24.43
C VAL A 43 -14.20 -1.12 25.35
N ASP A 44 -15.30 -1.64 24.79
CA ASP A 44 -16.30 -2.38 25.56
C ASP A 44 -15.96 -3.87 25.71
N ARG A 45 -15.05 -4.37 24.87
CA ARG A 45 -14.66 -5.78 24.81
C ARG A 45 -13.48 -6.11 25.71
N LEU A 46 -12.52 -5.20 25.79
CA LEU A 46 -11.31 -5.38 26.58
C LEU A 46 -11.33 -4.43 27.78
N GLU A 47 -10.86 -4.92 28.93
CA GLU A 47 -10.74 -4.10 30.12
C GLU A 47 -9.50 -3.21 30.00
N PHE A 48 -9.70 -1.91 29.80
CA PHE A 48 -8.61 -0.93 29.69
C PHE A 48 -8.36 -0.13 30.97
N GLY A 49 -9.16 -0.34 32.02
CA GLY A 49 -8.98 0.31 33.32
C GLY A 49 -8.81 1.82 33.21
N ARG A 50 -7.68 2.34 33.71
CA ARG A 50 -7.33 3.77 33.67
C ARG A 50 -7.19 4.36 32.25
N PHE A 51 -6.95 3.53 31.23
CA PHE A 51 -6.79 3.99 29.85
C PHE A 51 -8.11 4.19 29.10
N ARG A 52 -9.22 3.65 29.64
CA ARG A 52 -10.54 3.67 29.00
C ARG A 52 -10.98 5.08 28.54
N PRO A 53 -10.91 6.15 29.36
CA PRO A 53 -11.37 7.48 28.95
C PRO A 53 -10.60 8.04 27.75
N HIS A 54 -9.31 7.72 27.64
CA HIS A 54 -8.48 8.16 26.53
C HIS A 54 -8.88 7.45 25.23
N LEU A 55 -9.17 6.15 25.31
CA LEU A 55 -9.62 5.35 24.18
C LEU A 55 -11.03 5.71 23.69
N GLU A 56 -11.95 6.03 24.60
CA GLU A 56 -13.30 6.50 24.23
C GLU A 56 -13.24 7.81 23.43
N SER A 57 -12.29 8.70 23.75
CA SER A 57 -12.09 9.95 22.98
C SER A 57 -11.55 9.70 21.56
N GLY A 58 -10.91 8.56 21.34
CA GLY A 58 -10.26 8.16 20.09
C GLY A 58 -10.99 7.07 19.31
N GLU A 59 -12.23 6.73 19.69
CA GLU A 59 -12.91 5.54 19.19
C GLU A 59 -13.02 5.49 17.65
N ALA A 60 -13.17 6.65 17.00
CA ALA A 60 -13.29 6.75 15.55
C ALA A 60 -12.06 6.26 14.76
N VAL A 61 -10.88 6.21 15.38
CA VAL A 61 -9.65 5.73 14.75
C VAL A 61 -9.21 4.36 15.26
N LEU A 62 -9.95 3.77 16.22
CA LEU A 62 -9.69 2.42 16.71
C LEU A 62 -10.18 1.36 15.72
N PRO A 63 -9.50 0.20 15.65
CA PRO A 63 -10.05 -0.97 14.96
C PRO A 63 -11.39 -1.38 15.57
N VAL A 64 -12.37 -1.62 14.70
CA VAL A 64 -13.73 -2.01 15.07
C VAL A 64 -13.86 -3.53 15.00
N PRO A 65 -14.41 -4.18 16.04
CA PRO A 65 -14.71 -5.61 15.99
C PRO A 65 -15.79 -5.95 14.96
N VAL A 66 -15.48 -6.86 14.04
CA VAL A 66 -16.41 -7.36 13.00
C VAL A 66 -16.86 -8.80 13.25
N LEU A 67 -16.11 -9.57 14.04
CA LEU A 67 -16.50 -10.90 14.53
C LEU A 67 -15.94 -11.10 15.92
N ALA A 68 -16.72 -11.66 16.85
CA ALA A 68 -16.24 -12.08 18.16
C ALA A 68 -16.93 -13.36 18.59
N GLU A 69 -16.15 -14.35 19.00
CA GLU A 69 -16.65 -15.62 19.48
C GLU A 69 -15.73 -16.20 20.56
N ARG A 70 -16.33 -16.59 21.68
CA ARG A 70 -15.65 -17.44 22.66
C ARG A 70 -15.71 -18.89 22.19
N LEU A 71 -14.55 -19.51 22.04
CA LEU A 71 -14.40 -20.87 21.58
C LEU A 71 -14.19 -21.81 22.77
N ALA A 72 -14.76 -23.01 22.70
CA ALA A 72 -14.37 -24.08 23.61
C ALA A 72 -12.94 -24.53 23.25
N PRO A 73 -12.06 -24.80 24.23
CA PRO A 73 -10.65 -25.07 23.96
C PRO A 73 -10.39 -26.24 23.00
N ASP A 74 -11.21 -27.28 23.07
CA ASP A 74 -11.14 -28.49 22.25
C ASP A 74 -11.49 -28.25 20.77
N ARG A 75 -12.09 -27.10 20.44
CA ARG A 75 -12.46 -26.76 19.06
C ARG A 75 -11.28 -26.23 18.26
N LEU A 76 -10.27 -25.64 18.91
CA LEU A 76 -9.08 -25.10 18.24
C LEU A 76 -8.04 -26.22 18.08
N GLY A 77 -7.77 -26.63 16.84
CA GLY A 77 -6.77 -27.64 16.51
C GLY A 77 -5.50 -27.05 15.91
N LEU A 78 -4.34 -27.53 16.37
CA LEU A 78 -3.03 -27.22 15.80
C LEU A 78 -2.47 -28.42 15.02
N PRO A 79 -1.66 -28.20 13.96
CA PRO A 79 -1.06 -29.27 13.16
C PRO A 79 -0.28 -30.34 13.94
N HIS A 80 0.35 -29.95 15.05
CA HIS A 80 1.22 -30.83 15.86
C HIS A 80 0.73 -31.00 17.31
N GLY A 81 -0.57 -30.73 17.54
CA GLY A 81 -1.16 -30.73 18.88
C GLY A 81 -0.70 -29.56 19.76
N ASP A 82 -0.97 -29.66 21.06
CA ASP A 82 -0.86 -28.52 21.97
C ASP A 82 0.52 -28.31 22.58
N HIS A 83 1.53 -29.08 22.14
CA HIS A 83 2.91 -28.98 22.63
C HIS A 83 3.06 -29.12 24.15
N GLY A 84 2.15 -29.83 24.82
CA GLY A 84 2.14 -29.98 26.28
C GLY A 84 1.50 -28.82 27.03
N LEU A 85 0.99 -27.80 26.33
CA LEU A 85 0.19 -26.73 26.93
C LEU A 85 -1.27 -27.18 27.07
N ALA A 86 -1.90 -26.86 28.19
CA ALA A 86 -3.32 -27.11 28.42
C ALA A 86 -4.12 -25.85 28.11
N LEU A 87 -4.74 -25.77 26.93
CA LEU A 87 -5.57 -24.65 26.55
C LEU A 87 -6.84 -24.62 27.43
N ALA A 88 -7.02 -23.54 28.20
CA ALA A 88 -8.12 -23.37 29.14
C ALA A 88 -9.22 -22.46 28.60
N SER A 89 -8.83 -21.47 27.78
CA SER A 89 -9.77 -20.55 27.14
C SER A 89 -9.25 -20.11 25.78
N CYS A 90 -10.14 -19.92 24.82
CA CYS A 90 -9.81 -19.30 23.54
C CYS A 90 -10.91 -18.31 23.14
N GLU A 91 -10.52 -17.10 22.77
CA GLU A 91 -11.41 -16.12 22.17
C GLU A 91 -10.91 -15.74 20.79
N LEU A 92 -11.82 -15.75 19.83
CA LEU A 92 -11.58 -15.36 18.45
C LEU A 92 -12.21 -14.00 18.23
N LEU A 93 -11.40 -13.03 17.82
CA LEU A 93 -11.83 -11.68 17.48
C LEU A 93 -11.28 -11.32 16.10
N VAL A 94 -12.13 -10.87 15.19
CA VAL A 94 -11.68 -10.19 13.97
C VAL A 94 -12.00 -8.72 14.13
N VAL A 95 -10.99 -7.90 13.94
CA VAL A 95 -11.11 -6.44 13.93
C VAL A 95 -10.78 -5.90 12.56
N ALA A 96 -11.41 -4.82 12.16
CA ALA A 96 -11.12 -4.08 10.94
C ALA A 96 -10.79 -2.63 11.29
N THR A 97 -9.75 -2.07 10.67
CA THR A 97 -9.52 -0.62 10.73
C THR A 97 -10.71 0.14 10.11
N PRO A 98 -10.88 1.46 10.32
CA PRO A 98 -11.89 2.24 9.59
C PRO A 98 -11.73 2.20 8.06
N ARG A 99 -10.55 1.86 7.53
CA ARG A 99 -10.30 1.60 6.10
C ARG A 99 -10.62 0.15 5.68
N GLY A 100 -11.00 -0.69 6.63
CA GLY A 100 -11.40 -2.07 6.45
C GLY A 100 -10.25 -3.08 6.51
N ASP A 101 -9.01 -2.68 6.83
CA ASP A 101 -7.91 -3.64 6.92
C ASP A 101 -8.12 -4.57 8.11
N ALA A 102 -8.24 -5.86 7.83
CA ALA A 102 -8.65 -6.84 8.83
C ALA A 102 -7.47 -7.53 9.52
N THR A 103 -7.60 -7.73 10.83
CA THR A 103 -6.69 -8.50 11.67
C THR A 103 -7.50 -9.52 12.47
N LEU A 104 -7.07 -10.78 12.41
CA LEU A 104 -7.57 -11.85 13.26
C LEU A 104 -6.73 -11.92 14.53
N MET A 105 -7.40 -11.94 15.67
CA MET A 105 -6.85 -12.09 17.00
C MET A 105 -7.38 -13.39 17.62
N LEU A 106 -6.46 -14.25 18.05
CA LEU A 106 -6.76 -15.39 18.91
C LEU A 106 -6.17 -15.12 20.28
N ASP A 107 -7.03 -14.98 21.29
CA ASP A 107 -6.63 -14.79 22.69
C ASP A 107 -6.76 -16.12 23.44
N CYS A 108 -5.62 -16.75 23.72
CA CYS A 108 -5.54 -18.08 24.30
C CYS A 108 -5.03 -18.00 25.74
N GLY A 109 -5.78 -18.58 26.68
CA GLY A 109 -5.36 -18.75 28.07
C GLY A 109 -4.99 -20.21 28.33
N PHE A 110 -3.88 -20.45 29.02
CA PHE A 110 -3.35 -21.78 29.31
C PHE A 110 -3.29 -22.04 30.81
N ASP A 111 -3.82 -23.19 31.21
CA ASP A 111 -3.76 -23.70 32.57
C ASP A 111 -2.41 -24.35 32.87
N GLY A 112 -2.04 -24.34 34.15
CA GLY A 112 -0.90 -25.08 34.69
C GLY A 112 0.46 -24.38 34.58
N GLY A 113 1.51 -25.11 34.94
CA GLY A 113 2.90 -24.66 34.85
C GLY A 113 3.39 -24.71 33.41
N THR A 114 3.12 -23.66 32.64
CA THR A 114 3.65 -23.52 31.27
C THR A 114 5.16 -23.34 31.32
N ASP A 115 5.92 -24.14 30.59
CA ASP A 115 7.36 -23.92 30.44
C ASP A 115 7.69 -23.12 29.16
N ALA A 116 8.88 -22.51 29.12
CA ALA A 116 9.29 -21.66 28.00
C ALA A 116 9.45 -22.43 26.68
N ALA A 117 9.81 -23.71 26.70
CA ALA A 117 10.01 -24.51 25.49
C ALA A 117 8.67 -24.87 24.85
N SER A 118 7.68 -25.27 25.65
CA SER A 118 6.31 -25.52 25.18
C SER A 118 5.66 -24.25 24.60
N VAL A 119 5.84 -23.10 25.28
CA VAL A 119 5.40 -21.79 24.74
C VAL A 119 6.10 -21.49 23.41
N ALA A 120 7.42 -21.66 23.33
CA ALA A 120 8.18 -21.41 22.11
C ALA A 120 7.75 -22.32 20.94
N ALA A 121 7.46 -23.59 21.19
CA ALA A 121 6.96 -24.54 20.20
C ALA A 121 5.57 -24.14 19.69
N TRP A 122 4.66 -23.79 20.60
CA TRP A 122 3.33 -23.27 20.25
C TRP A 122 3.42 -22.01 19.37
N LEU A 123 4.27 -21.06 19.74
CA LEU A 123 4.51 -19.84 18.95
C LEU A 123 5.11 -20.15 17.57
N ALA A 124 5.99 -21.15 17.46
CA ALA A 124 6.55 -21.60 16.20
C ALA A 124 5.46 -22.17 15.27
N THR A 125 4.67 -23.12 15.76
CA THR A 125 3.59 -23.76 14.98
C THR A 125 2.56 -22.74 14.52
N THR A 126 2.09 -21.88 15.43
CA THR A 126 1.09 -20.85 15.10
C THR A 126 1.63 -19.72 14.22
N CYS A 127 2.95 -19.57 14.06
CA CYS A 127 3.55 -18.59 13.14
C CYS A 127 3.81 -19.20 11.75
N PHE A 128 4.54 -20.31 11.71
CA PHE A 128 5.07 -20.90 10.47
C PHE A 128 4.08 -21.84 9.78
N GLU A 129 3.19 -22.46 10.53
CA GLU A 129 2.21 -23.45 10.05
C GLU A 129 0.78 -22.97 10.29
N ARG A 130 0.59 -21.64 10.30
CA ARG A 130 -0.71 -20.99 10.57
C ARG A 130 -1.81 -21.40 9.60
N ASP A 131 -1.47 -21.74 8.36
CA ASP A 131 -2.42 -22.26 7.36
C ASP A 131 -3.02 -23.61 7.78
N GLY A 132 -2.34 -24.35 8.66
CA GLY A 132 -2.81 -25.61 9.22
C GLY A 132 -3.66 -25.47 10.50
N LEU A 133 -3.93 -24.25 10.98
CA LEU A 133 -4.82 -24.05 12.13
C LEU A 133 -6.26 -24.44 11.76
N ARG A 134 -6.93 -25.15 12.66
CA ARG A 134 -8.28 -25.69 12.43
C ARG A 134 -9.24 -25.26 13.53
N LEU A 135 -10.51 -25.08 13.14
CA LEU A 135 -11.64 -24.89 14.02
C LEU A 135 -12.70 -25.93 13.68
N ASP A 136 -13.04 -26.81 14.64
CA ASP A 136 -13.93 -27.97 14.42
C ASP A 136 -13.51 -28.82 13.21
N GLU A 137 -12.23 -29.21 13.14
CA GLU A 137 -11.64 -29.97 12.01
C GLU A 137 -11.67 -29.26 10.65
N ARG A 138 -12.09 -28.00 10.55
CA ARG A 138 -12.05 -27.23 9.30
C ARG A 138 -10.96 -26.16 9.35
N PRO A 139 -10.35 -25.77 8.22
CA PRO A 139 -9.38 -24.68 8.20
C PRO A 139 -9.94 -23.43 8.88
N LEU A 140 -9.18 -22.82 9.78
CA LEU A 140 -9.63 -21.70 10.62
C LEU A 140 -10.19 -20.55 9.77
N LEU A 141 -9.47 -20.16 8.71
CA LEU A 141 -9.88 -19.05 7.84
C LEU A 141 -11.11 -19.35 7.00
N GLU A 142 -11.37 -20.62 6.67
CA GLU A 142 -12.61 -21.02 5.99
C GLU A 142 -13.81 -20.77 6.92
N VAL A 143 -13.72 -21.21 8.18
CA VAL A 143 -14.78 -21.02 9.17
C VAL A 143 -15.01 -19.54 9.45
N VAL A 144 -13.94 -18.77 9.59
CA VAL A 144 -14.02 -17.31 9.80
C VAL A 144 -14.64 -16.61 8.59
N GLY A 145 -14.27 -16.99 7.36
CA GLY A 145 -14.82 -16.41 6.14
C GLY A 145 -16.33 -16.65 5.99
N VAL A 146 -16.79 -17.86 6.30
CA VAL A 146 -18.21 -18.21 6.32
C VAL A 146 -18.98 -17.38 7.35
N ARG A 147 -18.42 -17.20 8.55
CA ARG A 147 -19.04 -16.41 9.63
C ARG A 147 -19.16 -14.93 9.30
N LEU A 148 -18.19 -14.40 8.55
CA LEU A 148 -18.18 -13.03 8.06
C LEU A 148 -19.05 -12.84 6.80
N GLY A 149 -19.60 -13.92 6.22
CA GLY A 149 -20.40 -13.85 5.01
C GLY A 149 -19.60 -13.46 3.76
N LEU A 150 -18.30 -13.73 3.73
CA LEU A 150 -17.43 -13.35 2.61
C LEU A 150 -17.61 -14.31 1.43
N SER A 151 -17.66 -13.75 0.22
CA SER A 151 -17.74 -14.52 -1.03
C SER A 151 -16.39 -15.08 -1.48
N GLU A 152 -15.30 -14.45 -1.06
CA GLU A 152 -13.93 -14.83 -1.41
C GLU A 152 -13.25 -15.53 -0.23
N PRO A 153 -12.37 -16.52 -0.49
CA PRO A 153 -11.65 -17.22 0.55
C PRO A 153 -10.69 -16.28 1.28
N LEU A 154 -10.70 -16.34 2.61
CA LEU A 154 -9.75 -15.62 3.44
C LEU A 154 -8.36 -16.25 3.35
N ALA A 155 -7.35 -15.40 3.29
CA ALA A 155 -5.95 -15.79 3.36
C ALA A 155 -5.24 -15.02 4.48
N PHE A 156 -4.29 -15.67 5.14
CA PHE A 156 -3.40 -14.99 6.07
C PHE A 156 -2.53 -14.01 5.30
N GLY A 157 -2.35 -12.83 5.88
CA GLY A 157 -1.30 -11.92 5.50
C GLY A 157 0.08 -12.45 5.87
N LEU A 158 1.09 -11.64 5.58
CA LEU A 158 2.49 -11.97 5.83
C LEU A 158 2.96 -11.51 7.22
N ASN A 159 2.20 -10.63 7.88
CA ASN A 159 2.55 -10.07 9.17
C ASN A 159 1.83 -10.80 10.30
N VAL A 160 2.62 -11.25 11.26
CA VAL A 160 2.19 -11.94 12.46
C VAL A 160 2.96 -11.37 13.65
N HIS A 161 2.25 -11.08 14.72
CA HIS A 161 2.87 -10.76 16.01
C HIS A 161 2.19 -11.55 17.11
N GLN A 162 2.96 -12.04 18.07
CA GLN A 162 2.46 -12.88 19.14
C GLN A 162 2.87 -12.24 20.47
N LEU A 163 1.90 -11.98 21.34
CA LEU A 163 2.17 -11.48 22.68
C LEU A 163 2.03 -12.62 23.68
N VAL A 164 3.02 -12.77 24.54
CA VAL A 164 3.00 -13.72 25.65
C VAL A 164 2.93 -12.92 26.94
N PHE A 165 1.93 -13.22 27.75
CA PHE A 165 1.76 -12.72 29.11
C PHE A 165 1.94 -13.90 30.07
N PRO A 166 3.17 -14.14 30.57
CA PRO A 166 3.48 -15.29 31.40
C PRO A 166 2.68 -15.28 32.71
N GLY A 167 2.10 -16.43 33.04
CA GLY A 167 1.51 -16.73 34.34
C GLY A 167 2.32 -17.77 35.12
N GLY A 168 1.94 -18.00 36.37
CA GLY A 168 2.44 -19.10 37.20
C GLY A 168 3.97 -19.16 37.30
N SER A 169 4.53 -20.36 37.12
CA SER A 169 5.97 -20.64 37.23
C SER A 169 6.80 -19.90 36.19
N LEU A 170 6.32 -19.76 34.94
CA LEU A 170 7.07 -19.05 33.90
C LEU A 170 7.28 -17.58 34.25
N ARG A 171 6.24 -16.95 34.83
CA ARG A 171 6.33 -15.58 35.33
C ARG A 171 7.36 -15.47 36.45
N GLU A 172 7.33 -16.40 37.40
CA GLU A 172 8.28 -16.43 38.53
C GLU A 172 9.72 -16.60 38.05
N GLU A 173 9.97 -17.50 37.09
CA GLU A 173 11.29 -17.70 36.50
C GLU A 173 11.78 -16.45 35.74
N LEU A 174 10.90 -15.77 35.01
CA LEU A 174 11.25 -14.56 34.27
C LEU A 174 11.47 -13.34 35.16
N LEU A 175 10.83 -13.28 36.33
CA LEU A 175 10.97 -12.18 37.29
C LEU A 175 11.96 -12.49 38.42
N ALA A 176 12.53 -13.70 38.47
CA ALA A 176 13.48 -14.08 39.51
C ALA A 176 14.70 -13.16 39.53
N HIS A 177 15.07 -12.65 40.72
CA HIS A 177 16.26 -11.82 40.89
C HIS A 177 17.53 -12.67 40.85
N GLY A 178 18.57 -12.18 40.16
CA GLY A 178 19.95 -12.66 40.30
C GLY A 178 20.46 -13.62 39.23
N ASP A 179 19.65 -13.98 38.23
CA ASP A 179 20.07 -14.87 37.13
C ASP A 179 19.71 -14.26 35.76
N GLU A 180 20.40 -13.18 35.40
CA GLU A 180 20.16 -12.46 34.13
C GLU A 180 20.45 -13.34 32.90
N THR A 181 21.42 -14.26 32.99
CA THR A 181 21.76 -15.17 31.89
C THR A 181 20.64 -16.17 31.65
N ARG A 182 20.06 -16.76 32.69
CA ARG A 182 18.89 -17.64 32.54
C ARG A 182 17.67 -16.86 32.05
N GLN A 183 17.44 -15.66 32.58
CA GLN A 183 16.36 -14.79 32.10
C GLN A 183 16.52 -14.50 30.60
N ALA A 184 17.73 -14.12 30.15
CA ALA A 184 18.03 -13.89 28.75
C ALA A 184 17.85 -15.15 27.89
N ALA A 185 18.26 -16.32 28.37
CA ALA A 185 18.07 -17.58 27.66
C ALA A 185 16.57 -17.93 27.49
N LEU A 186 15.76 -17.76 28.54
CA LEU A 186 14.31 -17.98 28.49
C LEU A 186 13.62 -17.00 27.52
N LEU A 187 13.94 -15.70 27.65
CA LEU A 187 13.41 -14.67 26.76
C LEU A 187 13.77 -14.93 25.31
N ASN A 188 15.04 -15.25 25.02
CA ASN A 188 15.48 -15.59 23.67
C ASN A 188 14.79 -16.83 23.13
N GLY A 189 14.63 -17.87 23.95
CA GLY A 189 13.89 -19.06 23.61
C GLY A 189 12.46 -18.75 23.17
N ILE A 190 11.73 -17.91 23.92
CA ILE A 190 10.36 -17.53 23.58
C ILE A 190 10.32 -16.59 22.36
N ILE A 191 11.11 -15.51 22.38
CA ILE A 191 11.08 -14.45 21.35
C ILE A 191 11.48 -14.99 19.97
N TYR A 192 12.48 -15.88 19.92
CA TYR A 192 12.92 -16.54 18.70
C TYR A 192 12.23 -17.90 18.47
N ARG A 193 11.19 -18.23 19.22
CA ARG A 193 10.36 -19.44 19.02
C ARG A 193 11.18 -20.74 19.04
N GLY A 194 12.18 -20.81 19.90
CA GLY A 194 13.06 -21.96 20.10
C GLY A 194 14.02 -22.22 18.94
N ARG A 195 14.11 -21.31 17.95
CA ARG A 195 14.95 -21.49 16.75
C ARG A 195 16.38 -21.02 16.92
N MET A 196 16.68 -20.26 17.98
CA MET A 196 18.04 -19.83 18.28
C MET A 196 18.65 -20.70 19.38
N PRO A 197 19.92 -21.12 19.23
CA PRO A 197 20.61 -21.83 20.30
C PRO A 197 20.76 -20.92 21.53
N SER A 198 20.70 -21.53 22.71
CA SER A 198 20.89 -20.83 23.99
C SER A 198 22.33 -20.33 24.18
N GLU A 199 23.30 -20.91 23.48
CA GLU A 199 24.69 -20.48 23.48
C GLU A 199 24.84 -19.14 22.75
N GLY A 200 25.31 -18.11 23.47
CA GLY A 200 25.45 -16.75 22.92
C GLY A 200 24.18 -15.91 22.96
N ALA A 201 23.19 -16.30 23.76
CA ALA A 201 21.97 -15.53 24.04
C ALA A 201 22.22 -14.04 24.35
N ASP A 202 23.32 -13.72 25.03
CA ASP A 202 23.73 -12.35 25.37
C ASP A 202 24.07 -11.47 24.14
N ARG A 203 24.28 -12.09 22.97
CA ARG A 203 24.57 -11.39 21.70
C ARG A 203 23.33 -11.15 20.85
N LEU A 204 22.18 -11.67 21.25
CA LEU A 204 20.93 -11.54 20.49
C LEU A 204 20.24 -10.21 20.85
N THR A 205 19.77 -9.51 19.81
CA THR A 205 19.12 -8.20 19.92
C THR A 205 17.67 -8.35 20.38
N VAL A 206 17.45 -8.80 21.60
CA VAL A 206 16.15 -8.64 22.27
C VAL A 206 16.06 -7.21 22.76
N SER A 207 14.98 -6.53 22.38
CA SER A 207 14.73 -5.17 22.83
C SER A 207 14.03 -5.22 24.18
N VAL A 208 14.67 -4.66 25.21
CA VAL A 208 14.11 -4.49 26.55
C VAL A 208 14.13 -3.00 26.87
N PRO A 209 13.01 -2.28 26.67
CA PRO A 209 12.95 -0.85 26.96
C PRO A 209 13.22 -0.60 28.45
N PRO A 210 14.14 0.33 28.80
CA PRO A 210 14.57 0.51 30.19
C PRO A 210 13.42 0.96 31.12
N ASN A 211 12.47 1.72 30.60
CA ASN A 211 11.27 2.18 31.32
C ASN A 211 10.22 1.08 31.52
N LEU A 212 10.39 -0.09 30.91
CA LEU A 212 9.50 -1.25 31.05
C LEU A 212 10.17 -2.43 31.74
N ARG A 213 11.31 -2.20 32.39
CA ARG A 213 12.00 -3.18 33.22
C ARG A 213 11.99 -2.67 34.66
N ASN A 214 11.18 -3.28 35.51
CA ASN A 214 11.27 -3.11 36.95
C ASN A 214 11.66 -4.45 37.57
N HIS A 215 12.91 -4.57 38.00
CA HIS A 215 13.50 -5.83 38.46
C HIS A 215 12.63 -6.51 39.53
N GLY A 216 12.14 -7.70 39.21
CA GLY A 216 11.31 -8.49 40.11
C GLY A 216 9.82 -8.17 40.12
N VAL A 217 9.39 -7.15 39.38
CA VAL A 217 8.01 -6.68 39.38
C VAL A 217 7.42 -6.77 37.98
N THR A 218 8.09 -6.16 36.99
CA THR A 218 7.63 -6.17 35.59
C THR A 218 8.77 -6.30 34.60
N LEU A 219 8.46 -6.90 33.46
CA LEU A 219 9.40 -7.09 32.37
C LEU A 219 8.67 -7.02 31.03
N SER A 220 9.12 -6.13 30.15
CA SER A 220 8.73 -6.10 28.75
C SER A 220 9.93 -6.35 27.87
N ALA A 221 9.88 -7.42 27.09
CA ALA A 221 10.90 -7.77 26.11
C ALA A 221 10.23 -8.09 24.79
N HIS A 222 10.82 -7.67 23.67
CA HIS A 222 10.26 -7.97 22.37
C HIS A 222 11.32 -8.15 21.30
N GLY A 223 10.92 -8.87 20.26
CA GLY A 223 11.58 -8.90 18.97
C GLY A 223 10.56 -8.56 17.88
N ARG A 224 10.97 -8.75 16.62
CA ARG A 224 10.13 -8.37 15.47
C ARG A 224 8.76 -9.07 15.41
N GLY A 225 8.67 -10.31 15.91
CA GLY A 225 7.46 -11.12 15.78
C GLY A 225 6.84 -11.61 17.09
N VAL A 226 7.52 -11.44 18.22
CA VAL A 226 7.05 -11.92 19.53
C VAL A 226 7.38 -10.87 20.58
N SER A 227 6.43 -10.60 21.46
CA SER A 227 6.62 -9.81 22.68
C SER A 227 6.32 -10.65 23.91
N VAL A 228 7.12 -10.51 24.96
CA VAL A 228 6.92 -11.12 26.28
C VAL A 228 6.72 -10.01 27.30
N GLN A 229 5.60 -10.08 28.03
CA GLN A 229 5.12 -9.04 28.93
C GLN A 229 4.77 -9.68 30.28
N ALA A 230 5.69 -9.65 31.25
CA ALA A 230 5.52 -10.31 32.54
C ALA A 230 5.24 -9.31 33.66
N GLY A 231 4.30 -9.67 34.55
CA GLY A 231 4.01 -8.94 35.80
C GLY A 231 3.12 -7.70 35.64
N TRP A 232 2.66 -7.39 34.43
CA TRP A 232 1.75 -6.27 34.17
C TRP A 232 0.31 -6.62 34.55
N ALA A 233 -0.45 -5.62 34.98
CA ALA A 233 -1.87 -5.77 35.26
C ALA A 233 -2.69 -5.94 33.96
N PRO A 234 -3.85 -6.64 33.99
CA PRO A 234 -4.63 -6.96 32.79
C PRO A 234 -4.98 -5.75 31.92
N HIS A 235 -5.24 -4.59 32.53
CA HIS A 235 -5.55 -3.37 31.79
C HIS A 235 -4.35 -2.78 31.04
N VAL A 236 -3.13 -2.94 31.58
CA VAL A 236 -1.88 -2.59 30.89
C VAL A 236 -1.60 -3.58 29.77
N GLU A 237 -1.79 -4.88 30.01
CA GLU A 237 -1.65 -5.89 28.96
C GLU A 237 -2.53 -5.56 27.75
N ASN A 238 -3.81 -5.23 27.97
CA ASN A 238 -4.74 -4.87 26.89
C ASN A 238 -4.33 -3.59 26.16
N GLY A 239 -3.76 -2.60 26.86
CA GLY A 239 -3.14 -1.42 26.25
C GLY A 239 -1.97 -1.80 25.32
N LEU A 240 -1.10 -2.71 25.76
CA LEU A 240 0.02 -3.21 24.95
C LEU A 240 -0.46 -4.05 23.74
N VAL A 241 -1.54 -4.82 23.90
CA VAL A 241 -2.21 -5.53 22.79
C VAL A 241 -2.70 -4.54 21.74
N LEU A 242 -3.32 -3.44 22.15
CA LEU A 242 -3.79 -2.41 21.23
C LEU A 242 -2.65 -1.76 20.45
N VAL A 243 -1.53 -1.46 21.12
CA VAL A 243 -0.31 -0.96 20.45
C VAL A 243 0.19 -1.96 19.41
N ALA A 244 0.32 -3.23 19.77
CA ALA A 244 0.79 -4.27 18.85
C ALA A 244 -0.17 -4.48 17.66
N LEU A 245 -1.48 -4.41 17.90
CA LEU A 245 -2.52 -4.47 16.88
C LEU A 245 -2.39 -3.31 15.88
N GLY A 246 -2.19 -2.08 16.37
CA GLY A 246 -1.95 -0.91 15.52
C GLY A 246 -0.69 -1.08 14.65
N MET A 247 0.42 -1.52 15.25
CA MET A 247 1.68 -1.77 14.54
C MET A 247 1.55 -2.82 13.44
N ILE A 248 0.84 -3.93 13.71
CA ILE A 248 0.66 -5.00 12.72
C ILE A 248 -0.29 -4.58 11.61
N SER A 249 -1.33 -3.81 11.93
CA SER A 249 -2.23 -3.24 10.94
C SER A 249 -1.46 -2.29 10.01
N ALA A 250 -0.64 -1.40 10.57
CA ALA A 250 0.22 -0.49 9.81
C ALA A 250 1.23 -1.24 8.92
N LEU A 251 1.89 -2.28 9.45
CA LEU A 251 2.84 -3.09 8.69
C LEU A 251 2.18 -3.85 7.55
N ALA A 252 0.95 -4.35 7.77
CA ALA A 252 0.16 -5.00 6.72
C ALA A 252 -0.20 -4.04 5.59
N VAL A 253 -0.60 -2.81 5.91
CA VAL A 253 -0.85 -1.77 4.91
C VAL A 253 0.43 -1.44 4.15
N LEU A 254 1.54 -1.13 4.85
CA LEU A 254 2.83 -0.84 4.23
C LEU A 254 3.26 -1.90 3.21
N GLN A 255 3.15 -3.16 3.59
CA GLN A 255 3.57 -4.26 2.75
C GLN A 255 2.67 -4.41 1.51
N ARG A 256 1.35 -4.28 1.67
CA ARG A 256 0.40 -4.28 0.54
C ARG A 256 0.70 -3.12 -0.41
N THR A 257 0.87 -1.91 0.12
CA THR A 257 1.23 -0.72 -0.66
C THR A 257 2.50 -0.95 -1.47
N ARG A 258 3.53 -1.53 -0.85
CA ARG A 258 4.78 -1.86 -1.55
C ARG A 258 4.59 -2.89 -2.67
N LEU A 259 3.83 -3.95 -2.43
CA LEU A 259 3.55 -4.97 -3.45
C LEU A 259 2.73 -4.39 -4.61
N ALA A 260 1.73 -3.56 -4.32
CA ALA A 260 0.92 -2.87 -5.31
C ALA A 260 1.75 -1.87 -6.13
N ALA A 261 2.59 -1.05 -5.49
CA ALA A 261 3.52 -0.14 -6.18
C ALA A 261 4.45 -0.90 -7.14
N PHE A 262 4.99 -2.04 -6.70
CA PHE A 262 5.83 -2.88 -7.56
C PHE A 262 5.06 -3.48 -8.74
N ALA A 263 3.83 -3.96 -8.50
CA ALA A 263 2.96 -4.47 -9.56
C ALA A 263 2.64 -3.39 -10.61
N MET A 264 2.34 -2.16 -10.17
CA MET A 264 2.09 -1.02 -11.04
C MET A 264 3.33 -0.63 -11.86
N MET A 265 4.52 -0.62 -11.25
CA MET A 265 5.77 -0.35 -11.96
C MET A 265 6.00 -1.38 -13.08
N LYS A 266 5.74 -2.65 -12.78
CA LYS A 266 5.86 -3.77 -13.73
C LYS A 266 4.80 -3.70 -14.84
N GLU A 267 3.58 -3.27 -14.55
CA GLU A 267 2.54 -3.02 -15.57
C GLU A 267 2.99 -1.90 -16.52
N ASN A 268 3.53 -0.81 -15.97
CA ASN A 268 4.03 0.32 -16.75
C ASN A 268 5.23 -0.05 -17.66
N GLU A 269 6.16 -0.90 -17.20
CA GLU A 269 7.28 -1.38 -18.01
C GLU A 269 6.82 -2.26 -19.19
N ARG A 270 5.80 -3.08 -18.97
CA ARG A 270 5.27 -4.01 -19.98
C ARG A 270 4.35 -3.34 -21.01
N ALA A 271 3.86 -2.14 -20.70
CA ALA A 271 3.00 -1.38 -21.57
C ALA A 271 3.76 -0.83 -22.79
N LEU A 272 3.90 -1.69 -23.82
CA LEU A 272 4.25 -1.33 -25.20
C LEU A 272 3.01 -0.74 -25.90
N THR A 273 2.54 0.39 -25.40
CA THR A 273 1.34 1.05 -25.90
C THR A 273 1.64 1.77 -27.21
N THR A 274 0.97 1.36 -28.29
CA THR A 274 1.12 1.94 -29.63
C THR A 274 0.09 3.02 -29.94
N SER A 275 -0.98 3.14 -29.13
CA SER A 275 -2.02 4.16 -29.32
C SER A 275 -2.07 5.20 -28.19
N PRO A 276 -2.33 6.50 -28.51
CA PRO A 276 -2.49 7.56 -27.51
C PRO A 276 -3.63 7.33 -26.50
N SER A 277 -4.73 6.68 -26.92
CA SER A 277 -5.85 6.36 -26.04
C SER A 277 -5.49 5.34 -24.96
N GLU A 278 -4.74 4.30 -25.32
CA GLU A 278 -4.27 3.30 -24.35
C GLU A 278 -3.30 3.92 -23.34
N ILE A 279 -2.45 4.86 -23.77
CA ILE A 279 -1.56 5.60 -22.89
C ILE A 279 -2.37 6.44 -21.88
N ARG A 280 -3.43 7.13 -22.33
CA ARG A 280 -4.31 7.90 -21.42
C ARG A 280 -4.99 7.01 -20.38
N THR A 281 -5.55 5.88 -20.81
CA THR A 281 -6.20 4.93 -19.89
C THR A 281 -5.20 4.32 -18.90
N LEU A 282 -3.97 4.03 -19.34
CA LEU A 282 -2.90 3.59 -18.46
C LEU A 282 -2.52 4.68 -17.44
N ILE A 283 -2.30 5.92 -17.89
CA ILE A 283 -1.99 7.05 -17.02
C ILE A 283 -3.09 7.25 -15.98
N SER A 284 -4.37 7.25 -16.37
CA SER A 284 -5.48 7.38 -15.43
C SER A 284 -5.47 6.29 -14.38
N ARG A 285 -5.37 5.01 -14.79
CA ARG A 285 -5.33 3.87 -13.85
C ARG A 285 -4.13 3.95 -12.91
N LEU A 286 -2.97 4.35 -13.42
CA LEU A 286 -1.76 4.52 -12.61
C LEU A 286 -1.88 5.70 -11.64
N SER A 287 -2.47 6.81 -12.06
CA SER A 287 -2.73 7.98 -11.20
C SER A 287 -3.71 7.65 -10.08
N ASP A 288 -4.82 6.98 -10.40
CA ASP A 288 -5.79 6.53 -9.40
C ASP A 288 -5.14 5.57 -8.40
N GLY A 289 -4.34 4.61 -8.90
CA GLY A 289 -3.59 3.68 -8.05
C GLY A 289 -2.57 4.39 -7.14
N VAL A 290 -1.83 5.37 -7.66
CA VAL A 290 -0.86 6.14 -6.84
C VAL A 290 -1.58 6.93 -5.76
N ASN A 291 -2.72 7.55 -6.07
CA ASN A 291 -3.52 8.27 -5.09
C ASN A 291 -3.99 7.33 -3.95
N GLU A 292 -4.46 6.12 -4.29
CA GLU A 292 -4.80 5.11 -3.29
C GLU A 292 -3.61 4.69 -2.43
N LEU A 293 -2.43 4.50 -3.04
CA LEU A 293 -1.21 4.16 -2.30
C LEU A 293 -0.79 5.28 -1.33
N GLN A 294 -0.90 6.55 -1.74
CA GLN A 294 -0.62 7.69 -0.87
C GLN A 294 -1.61 7.78 0.29
N LEU A 295 -2.89 7.57 0.03
CA LEU A 295 -3.92 7.52 1.07
C LEU A 295 -3.69 6.36 2.05
N ASP A 296 -3.27 5.19 1.55
CA ASP A 296 -2.94 4.03 2.39
C ASP A 296 -1.71 4.31 3.28
N LEU A 297 -0.70 5.02 2.80
CA LEU A 297 0.45 5.43 3.63
C LEU A 297 0.04 6.46 4.70
N ALA A 298 -0.65 7.54 4.30
CA ALA A 298 -1.02 8.63 5.20
C ALA A 298 -2.02 8.17 6.28
N PHE A 299 -3.09 7.47 5.89
CA PHE A 299 -4.17 7.10 6.82
C PHE A 299 -4.06 5.68 7.36
N GLY A 300 -3.44 4.76 6.64
CA GLY A 300 -3.31 3.36 7.05
C GLY A 300 -2.02 3.06 7.82
N VAL A 301 -1.00 3.93 7.73
CA VAL A 301 0.30 3.73 8.39
C VAL A 301 0.56 4.85 9.39
N GLU A 302 0.68 6.10 8.95
CA GLU A 302 1.07 7.21 9.84
C GLU A 302 0.08 7.36 11.00
N ALA A 303 -1.22 7.29 10.72
CA ALA A 303 -2.25 7.34 11.76
C ALA A 303 -2.05 6.26 12.84
N TYR A 304 -1.67 5.02 12.50
CA TYR A 304 -1.51 3.95 13.49
C TYR A 304 -0.14 3.93 14.15
N VAL A 305 0.87 4.47 13.47
CA VAL A 305 2.25 4.52 13.96
C VAL A 305 2.47 5.67 14.91
N ASP A 306 1.76 6.79 14.72
CA ASP A 306 1.92 8.03 15.48
C ASP A 306 0.68 8.41 16.32
N SER A 307 -0.51 7.84 16.09
CA SER A 307 -1.67 8.13 16.97
C SER A 307 -1.56 7.34 18.28
N LEU A 308 -1.06 8.03 19.30
CA LEU A 308 -1.26 7.63 20.68
C LEU A 308 -2.63 8.11 21.13
N LEU A 309 -3.59 7.19 21.15
CA LEU A 309 -4.86 7.40 21.83
C LEU A 309 -4.72 7.29 23.35
N ILE A 310 -3.58 6.82 23.85
CA ILE A 310 -3.27 6.69 25.28
C ILE A 310 -1.99 7.49 25.55
N PRO A 311 -2.08 8.71 26.11
CA PRO A 311 -0.91 9.52 26.45
C PRO A 311 -0.26 8.98 27.73
N GLU A 312 0.44 7.84 27.62
CA GLU A 312 1.04 7.18 28.77
C GLU A 312 2.40 6.54 28.46
N MET A 313 3.35 6.79 29.36
CA MET A 313 4.78 6.50 29.18
C MET A 313 5.10 5.02 28.90
N LEU A 314 4.36 4.08 29.47
CA LEU A 314 4.55 2.65 29.27
C LEU A 314 4.12 2.27 27.85
N THR A 315 2.93 2.68 27.44
CA THR A 315 2.42 2.42 26.09
C THR A 315 3.27 3.11 25.02
N GLU A 316 3.70 4.35 25.27
CA GLU A 316 4.59 5.13 24.40
C GLU A 316 5.97 4.49 24.27
N GLY A 317 6.55 4.05 25.38
CA GLY A 317 7.85 3.38 25.38
C GLY A 317 7.83 2.05 24.64
N PHE A 318 6.78 1.26 24.86
CA PHE A 318 6.59 0.01 24.11
C PHE A 318 6.39 0.28 22.62
N GLN A 319 5.52 1.24 22.27
CA GLN A 319 5.26 1.63 20.88
C GLN A 319 6.51 2.08 20.16
N SER A 320 7.26 3.04 20.74
CA SER A 320 8.47 3.56 20.10
C SER A 320 9.47 2.43 19.89
N SER A 321 9.71 1.61 20.91
CA SER A 321 10.66 0.52 20.80
C SER A 321 10.22 -0.54 19.79
N LEU A 322 8.94 -0.94 19.79
CA LEU A 322 8.41 -1.92 18.85
C LEU A 322 8.44 -1.39 17.41
N ARG A 323 8.06 -0.12 17.19
CA ARG A 323 8.13 0.55 15.88
C ARG A 323 9.55 0.51 15.31
N ASP A 324 10.55 0.78 16.15
CA ASP A 324 11.95 0.79 15.75
C ASP A 324 12.44 -0.64 15.44
N THR A 325 12.09 -1.62 16.28
CA THR A 325 12.42 -3.05 16.06
C THR A 325 11.74 -3.64 14.82
N LEU A 326 10.53 -3.19 14.49
CA LEU A 326 9.82 -3.58 13.27
C LEU A 326 10.39 -2.91 12.02
N GLY A 327 11.20 -1.85 12.14
CA GLY A 327 11.74 -1.10 11.01
C GLY A 327 10.66 -0.39 10.19
N ILE A 328 9.57 0.05 10.85
CA ILE A 328 8.41 0.65 10.17
C ILE A 328 8.81 1.96 9.48
N ARG A 329 9.61 2.81 10.13
CA ARG A 329 10.07 4.10 9.57
C ARG A 329 10.86 3.91 8.28
N ASP A 330 11.88 3.07 8.30
CA ASP A 330 12.68 2.77 7.11
C ASP A 330 11.83 2.15 5.99
N SER A 331 10.84 1.32 6.35
CA SER A 331 9.93 0.69 5.40
C SER A 331 8.95 1.69 4.78
N LEU A 332 8.46 2.64 5.57
CA LEU A 332 7.61 3.75 5.12
C LEU A 332 8.37 4.66 4.17
N ASP A 333 9.56 5.13 4.54
CA ASP A 333 10.41 5.98 3.71
C ASP A 333 10.75 5.34 2.36
N ASN A 334 11.09 4.04 2.38
CA ASN A 334 11.33 3.29 1.16
C ASN A 334 10.07 3.19 0.28
N SER A 335 8.90 2.98 0.89
CA SER A 335 7.64 2.86 0.16
C SER A 335 7.19 4.20 -0.43
N ALA A 336 7.33 5.30 0.32
CA ALA A 336 7.09 6.65 -0.15
C ALA A 336 7.97 6.98 -1.36
N ARG A 337 9.29 6.68 -1.30
CA ARG A 337 10.20 6.85 -2.44
C ARG A 337 9.79 6.03 -3.67
N MET A 338 9.23 4.83 -3.50
CA MET A 338 8.71 4.03 -4.62
C MET A 338 7.49 4.69 -5.27
N VAL A 339 6.57 5.21 -4.45
CA VAL A 339 5.39 5.94 -4.93
C VAL A 339 5.79 7.24 -5.64
N GLU A 340 6.73 8.01 -5.10
CA GLU A 340 7.27 9.22 -5.75
C GLU A 340 7.88 8.92 -7.12
N ARG A 341 8.63 7.82 -7.25
CA ARG A 341 9.19 7.38 -8.53
C ARG A 341 8.09 7.03 -9.53
N LEU A 342 7.02 6.37 -9.10
CA LEU A 342 5.86 6.11 -9.95
C LEU A 342 5.21 7.42 -10.44
N THR A 343 4.99 8.38 -9.54
CA THR A 343 4.45 9.71 -9.91
C THR A 343 5.32 10.41 -10.95
N SER A 344 6.64 10.36 -10.78
CA SER A 344 7.60 10.94 -11.74
C SER A 344 7.51 10.27 -13.12
N VAL A 345 7.43 8.93 -13.16
CA VAL A 345 7.29 8.16 -14.40
C VAL A 345 5.96 8.45 -15.10
N ILE A 346 4.86 8.54 -14.35
CA ILE A 346 3.53 8.90 -14.87
C ILE A 346 3.57 10.32 -15.47
N SER A 347 4.18 11.28 -14.75
CA SER A 347 4.32 12.67 -15.21
C SER A 347 5.14 12.75 -16.50
N ALA A 348 6.25 12.00 -16.59
CA ALA A 348 7.07 11.93 -17.79
C ALA A 348 6.31 11.33 -18.99
N ARG A 349 5.54 10.25 -18.79
CA ARG A 349 4.69 9.69 -19.84
C ARG A 349 3.56 10.63 -20.26
N SER A 350 2.94 11.36 -19.32
CA SER A 350 1.94 12.37 -19.63
C SER A 350 2.53 13.48 -20.50
N ALA A 351 3.69 14.02 -20.12
CA ALA A 351 4.38 15.04 -20.90
C ALA A 351 4.77 14.54 -22.30
N ALA A 352 5.25 13.30 -22.42
CA ALA A 352 5.56 12.70 -23.72
C ALA A 352 4.31 12.50 -24.59
N LEU A 353 3.17 12.12 -23.98
CA LEU A 353 1.89 12.01 -24.67
C LEU A 353 1.38 13.37 -25.15
N ASP A 354 1.43 14.40 -24.29
CA ASP A 354 1.01 15.76 -24.63
C ASP A 354 1.86 16.33 -25.78
N ALA A 355 3.17 16.08 -25.77
CA ALA A 355 4.07 16.43 -26.87
C ALA A 355 3.69 15.71 -28.18
N ALA A 356 3.43 14.41 -28.13
CA ALA A 356 3.04 13.63 -29.31
C ALA A 356 1.69 14.07 -29.90
N LEU A 357 0.74 14.48 -29.05
CA LEU A 357 -0.54 15.02 -29.46
C LEU A 357 -0.39 16.42 -30.08
N ALA A 358 0.41 17.29 -29.45
CA ALA A 358 0.72 18.61 -29.99
C ALA A 358 1.38 18.53 -31.38
N GLU A 359 2.31 17.59 -31.59
CA GLU A 359 2.89 17.35 -32.92
C GLU A 359 1.86 16.89 -33.95
N ARG A 360 0.90 16.06 -33.54
CA ARG A 360 -0.17 15.58 -34.43
C ARG A 360 -1.11 16.72 -34.81
N ASP A 361 -1.51 17.53 -33.83
CA ASP A 361 -2.38 18.69 -34.04
C ASP A 361 -1.70 19.75 -34.90
N GLU A 362 -0.41 20.01 -34.68
CA GLU A 362 0.38 20.91 -35.52
C GLU A 362 0.47 20.41 -36.97
N ARG A 363 0.69 19.10 -37.19
CA ARG A 363 0.67 18.51 -38.54
C ARG A 363 -0.70 18.68 -39.21
N GLN A 364 -1.78 18.43 -38.48
CA GLN A 364 -3.14 18.57 -39.01
C GLN A 364 -3.47 20.02 -39.33
N ASN A 365 -3.15 20.95 -38.42
CA ASN A 365 -3.31 22.39 -38.66
C ASN A 365 -2.49 22.87 -39.85
N ARG A 366 -1.27 22.37 -40.04
CA ARG A 366 -0.45 22.70 -41.22
C ARG A 366 -1.10 22.21 -42.51
N ILE A 367 -1.68 21.01 -42.52
CA ILE A 367 -2.41 20.48 -43.70
C ILE A 367 -3.67 21.29 -43.98
N VAL A 368 -4.46 21.61 -42.95
CA VAL A 368 -5.68 22.42 -43.07
C VAL A 368 -5.35 23.83 -43.55
N SER A 369 -4.32 24.46 -42.98
CA SER A 369 -3.85 25.78 -43.40
C SER A 369 -3.35 25.79 -44.85
N ALA A 370 -2.61 24.75 -45.26
CA ALA A 370 -2.20 24.58 -46.66
C ALA A 370 -3.40 24.43 -47.61
N LEU A 371 -4.43 23.66 -47.21
CA LEU A 371 -5.69 23.50 -47.95
C LEU A 371 -6.47 24.81 -48.08
N VAL A 372 -6.62 25.56 -46.98
CA VAL A 372 -7.30 26.87 -46.97
C VAL A 372 -6.56 27.89 -47.83
N THR A 373 -5.23 27.89 -47.77
CA THR A 373 -4.40 28.74 -48.63
C THR A 373 -4.62 28.39 -50.11
N ALA A 374 -4.61 27.10 -50.45
CA ALA A 374 -4.85 26.64 -51.83
C ALA A 374 -6.27 26.99 -52.32
N ALA A 375 -7.29 26.79 -51.50
CA ALA A 375 -8.69 27.11 -51.83
C ALA A 375 -8.90 28.62 -52.04
N THR A 376 -8.29 29.45 -51.18
CA THR A 376 -8.35 30.92 -51.31
C THR A 376 -7.67 31.39 -52.59
N LEU A 377 -6.53 30.78 -52.94
CA LEU A 377 -5.84 31.07 -54.19
C LEU A 377 -6.75 30.76 -55.39
N ILE A 378 -7.44 29.59 -55.40
CA ILE A 378 -8.32 29.15 -56.51
C ILE A 378 -9.56 30.04 -56.67
N ALA A 379 -10.06 30.65 -55.59
CA ALA A 379 -11.25 31.51 -55.62
C ALA A 379 -10.98 32.95 -56.12
N LEU A 380 -9.71 33.37 -56.17
CA LEU A 380 -9.29 34.71 -56.57
C LEU A 380 -9.47 35.02 -58.08
N PRO A 381 -9.13 34.11 -59.01
CA PRO A 381 -9.29 34.37 -60.45
C PRO A 381 -10.74 34.57 -60.90
N PRO A 382 -11.74 33.77 -60.46
CA PRO A 382 -13.13 34.01 -60.81
C PRO A 382 -13.66 35.35 -60.30
N THR A 383 -13.27 35.77 -59.10
CA THR A 383 -13.69 37.05 -58.50
C THR A 383 -13.07 38.25 -59.23
N LEU A 384 -11.79 38.16 -59.61
CA LEU A 384 -11.13 39.16 -60.46
C LEU A 384 -11.74 39.23 -61.87
N LEU A 385 -12.09 38.09 -62.46
CA LEU A 385 -12.79 38.04 -63.75
C LEU A 385 -14.19 38.67 -63.65
N LEU A 386 -14.96 38.34 -62.61
CA LEU A 386 -16.26 38.99 -62.37
C LEU A 386 -16.12 40.50 -62.19
N ALA A 387 -15.11 40.94 -61.44
CA ALA A 387 -14.83 42.37 -61.24
C ALA A 387 -14.42 43.06 -62.55
N PHE A 388 -13.61 42.40 -63.38
CA PHE A 388 -13.22 42.92 -64.71
C PHE A 388 -14.42 43.08 -65.63
N PHE A 389 -15.31 42.09 -65.68
CA PHE A 389 -16.54 42.16 -66.49
C PHE A 389 -17.57 43.13 -65.92
N GLY A 390 -17.65 43.27 -64.59
CA GLY A 390 -18.51 44.26 -63.93
C GLY A 390 -18.05 45.70 -64.12
N ALA A 391 -16.74 45.96 -64.08
CA ALA A 391 -16.17 47.30 -64.27
C ALA A 391 -16.14 47.76 -65.73
N ASN A 392 -15.99 46.84 -66.69
CA ASN A 392 -16.00 47.12 -68.13
C ASN A 392 -17.36 46.83 -68.79
N ALA A 393 -18.45 46.82 -68.02
CA ALA A 393 -19.80 46.46 -68.50
C ALA A 393 -20.29 47.34 -69.67
N SER A 394 -19.73 48.53 -69.87
CA SER A 394 -20.06 49.43 -70.99
C SER A 394 -19.34 49.13 -72.31
N ASP A 395 -18.34 48.24 -72.32
CA ASP A 395 -17.54 47.85 -73.51
C ASP A 395 -17.75 46.38 -73.93
N VAL A 396 -18.73 45.69 -73.32
CA VAL A 396 -19.09 44.30 -73.67
C VAL A 396 -20.23 44.35 -74.68
N ASP A 397 -19.96 43.89 -75.90
CA ASP A 397 -20.88 43.89 -77.04
C ASP A 397 -22.11 42.99 -76.77
N GLU A 398 -23.31 43.58 -76.79
CA GLU A 398 -24.57 42.98 -76.35
C GLU A 398 -25.01 41.76 -77.21
N ASN A 399 -24.39 41.58 -78.38
CA ASN A 399 -24.70 40.51 -79.33
C ASN A 399 -23.80 39.27 -79.24
N HIS A 400 -22.79 39.23 -78.36
CA HIS A 400 -21.88 38.08 -78.23
C HIS A 400 -21.83 37.52 -76.80
N SER A 401 -21.75 36.19 -76.70
CA SER A 401 -21.67 35.50 -75.41
C SER A 401 -20.33 35.77 -74.74
N VAL A 402 -20.34 36.04 -73.43
CA VAL A 402 -19.16 36.27 -72.56
C VAL A 402 -18.13 35.12 -72.62
N LEU A 403 -18.52 33.95 -73.16
CA LEU A 403 -17.69 32.75 -73.31
C LEU A 403 -16.95 32.64 -74.66
N ASP A 404 -16.96 33.67 -75.51
CA ASP A 404 -16.28 33.63 -76.80
C ASP A 404 -14.74 33.74 -76.64
N LEU A 405 -14.11 32.56 -76.58
CA LEU A 405 -12.66 32.37 -76.41
C LEU A 405 -11.83 33.06 -77.52
N GLY A 406 -12.44 33.33 -78.69
CA GLY A 406 -11.75 33.94 -79.82
C GLY A 406 -11.40 35.42 -79.61
N ARG A 407 -12.19 36.16 -78.81
CA ARG A 407 -12.00 37.62 -78.60
C ARG A 407 -11.57 37.99 -77.18
N TYR A 408 -12.04 37.26 -76.17
CA TYR A 408 -11.70 37.51 -74.77
C TYR A 408 -10.62 36.56 -74.22
N GLY A 409 -10.10 35.64 -75.04
CA GLY A 409 -9.10 34.65 -74.63
C GLY A 409 -7.81 35.25 -74.06
N THR A 410 -7.37 36.42 -74.54
CA THR A 410 -6.21 37.14 -73.99
C THR A 410 -6.48 37.70 -72.59
N ALA A 411 -7.70 38.18 -72.31
CA ALA A 411 -8.10 38.65 -70.99
C ALA A 411 -8.22 37.48 -69.99
N TYR A 412 -8.81 36.36 -70.41
CA TYR A 412 -8.81 35.13 -69.61
C TYR A 412 -7.39 34.61 -69.36
N ALA A 413 -6.51 34.63 -70.37
CA ALA A 413 -5.12 34.22 -70.19
C ALA A 413 -4.38 35.15 -69.21
N LEU A 414 -4.48 36.48 -69.35
CA LEU A 414 -3.84 37.44 -68.43
C LEU A 414 -4.37 37.33 -66.99
N ALA A 415 -5.67 37.03 -66.81
CA ALA A 415 -6.25 36.83 -65.49
C ALA A 415 -5.77 35.53 -64.82
N TRP A 416 -5.61 34.44 -65.59
CA TRP A 416 -5.25 33.12 -65.06
C TRP A 416 -3.74 32.85 -65.01
N LEU A 417 -2.92 33.51 -65.84
CA LEU A 417 -1.48 33.25 -65.95
C LEU A 417 -0.70 33.48 -64.63
N PRO A 418 -0.91 34.57 -63.86
CA PRO A 418 -0.25 34.75 -62.57
C PRO A 418 -0.59 33.64 -61.58
N PHE A 419 -1.83 33.14 -61.64
CA PHE A 419 -2.33 32.08 -60.78
C PHE A 419 -1.70 30.72 -61.13
N VAL A 420 -1.66 30.37 -62.42
CA VAL A 420 -0.98 29.15 -62.88
C VAL A 420 0.49 29.15 -62.51
N VAL A 421 1.18 30.30 -62.64
CA VAL A 421 2.58 30.44 -62.23
C VAL A 421 2.76 30.21 -60.72
N LEU A 422 1.90 30.81 -59.88
CA LEU A 422 1.93 30.59 -58.43
C LEU A 422 1.67 29.14 -58.04
N VAL A 423 0.69 28.47 -58.68
CA VAL A 423 0.39 27.05 -58.45
C VAL A 423 1.56 26.16 -58.85
N VAL A 424 2.20 26.43 -60.00
CA VAL A 424 3.38 25.68 -60.45
C VAL A 424 4.55 25.87 -59.49
N ILE A 425 4.82 27.10 -59.03
CA ILE A 425 5.88 27.39 -58.05
C ILE A 425 5.59 26.67 -56.72
N GLY A 426 4.35 26.75 -56.22
CA GLY A 426 3.92 26.07 -55.01
C GLY A 426 4.06 24.54 -55.11
N TYR A 427 3.64 23.95 -56.23
CA TYR A 427 3.80 22.53 -56.50
C TYR A 427 5.27 22.10 -56.54
N VAL A 428 6.15 22.89 -57.17
CA VAL A 428 7.59 22.61 -57.22
C VAL A 428 8.24 22.70 -55.83
N LEU A 429 7.85 23.67 -54.99
CA LEU A 429 8.34 23.81 -53.62
C LEU A 429 7.89 22.63 -52.73
N LEU A 430 6.61 22.25 -52.77
CA LEU A 430 6.07 21.09 -52.05
C LEU A 430 6.77 19.78 -52.46
N ARG A 431 7.03 19.61 -53.77
CA ARG A 431 7.71 18.40 -54.28
C ARG A 431 9.20 18.37 -53.92
N ARG A 432 9.86 19.52 -53.73
CA ARG A 432 11.24 19.61 -53.24
C ARG A 432 11.33 19.26 -51.76
N VAL A 433 10.46 19.82 -50.92
CA VAL A 433 10.42 19.51 -49.48
C VAL A 433 10.11 18.04 -49.23
N GLY A 434 9.19 17.45 -50.01
CA GLY A 434 8.87 16.02 -49.93
C GLY A 434 9.98 15.07 -50.42
N ARG A 435 10.97 15.56 -51.20
CA ARG A 435 12.12 14.75 -51.65
C ARG A 435 13.28 14.77 -50.65
N ASP A 436 13.49 15.87 -49.92
CA ASP A 436 14.55 15.95 -48.90
C ASP A 436 14.20 15.17 -47.62
N SER A 437 12.91 15.04 -47.27
CA SER A 437 12.49 14.22 -46.13
C SER A 437 12.63 12.70 -46.35
N GLY A 438 12.87 12.26 -47.59
CA GLY A 438 13.11 10.84 -47.91
C GLY A 438 14.59 10.41 -47.77
N SER A 439 15.52 11.35 -47.58
CA SER A 439 16.96 11.09 -47.54
C SER A 439 17.55 10.96 -46.13
N LEU A 440 16.78 11.21 -45.07
CA LEU A 440 17.23 11.08 -43.67
C LEU A 440 16.96 9.69 -43.05
N LEU A 441 16.46 8.74 -43.85
CA LEU A 441 16.36 7.32 -43.47
C LEU A 441 17.28 6.42 -44.32
N ALA A 442 18.43 6.95 -44.74
CA ALA A 442 19.54 6.12 -45.20
C ALA A 442 20.23 5.48 -43.99
N ARG A 443 19.79 4.25 -43.68
CA ARG A 443 20.59 3.11 -43.21
C ARG A 443 21.95 3.47 -42.57
N SER A 444 21.99 3.58 -41.25
CA SER A 444 23.21 3.38 -40.47
C SER A 444 23.31 1.89 -40.15
N ASP A 445 24.10 1.16 -40.94
CA ASP A 445 24.75 -0.07 -40.48
C ASP A 445 25.77 0.36 -39.41
N ASP A 446 25.58 -0.06 -38.16
CA ASP A 446 26.67 -0.10 -37.17
C ASP A 446 26.38 -1.18 -36.11
N GLY A 447 27.25 -2.20 -36.13
CA GLY A 447 27.70 -3.18 -35.13
C GLY A 447 26.89 -3.56 -33.87
N PRO A 448 27.15 -4.77 -33.31
CA PRO A 448 26.59 -5.16 -32.02
C PRO A 448 27.06 -4.22 -30.90
N ALA A 449 26.12 -3.90 -29.99
CA ALA A 449 26.27 -2.91 -28.93
C ALA A 449 27.52 -3.12 -28.05
N PRO A 450 28.19 -2.04 -27.62
CA PRO A 450 29.32 -2.15 -26.70
C PRO A 450 28.83 -2.61 -25.32
N VAL A 451 29.46 -3.66 -24.81
CA VAL A 451 29.34 -4.17 -23.45
C VAL A 451 29.75 -3.06 -22.47
N PRO A 452 28.95 -2.71 -21.44
CA PRO A 452 29.35 -1.73 -20.45
C PRO A 452 30.50 -2.28 -19.59
N ALA A 453 31.53 -1.46 -19.40
CA ALA A 453 32.69 -1.81 -18.59
C ALA A 453 32.30 -2.12 -17.13
N PRO A 454 32.95 -3.11 -16.49
CA PRO A 454 32.73 -3.38 -15.07
C PRO A 454 33.22 -2.20 -14.24
N ARG A 455 32.33 -1.66 -13.39
CA ARG A 455 32.70 -0.66 -12.38
C ARG A 455 33.61 -1.33 -11.34
N THR A 456 34.84 -0.84 -11.24
CA THR A 456 35.71 -1.14 -10.10
C THR A 456 35.12 -0.55 -8.82
N PRO A 457 35.19 -1.27 -7.69
CA PRO A 457 34.73 -0.77 -6.40
C PRO A 457 35.75 0.24 -5.86
N SER A 458 35.36 1.50 -5.73
CA SER A 458 36.02 2.44 -4.83
C SER A 458 35.52 2.15 -3.41
N GLY A 459 36.32 1.43 -2.65
CA GLY A 459 36.16 1.24 -1.22
C GLY A 459 37.29 1.90 -0.44
N SER A 460 36.93 2.25 0.81
CA SER A 460 37.70 2.75 1.96
C SER A 460 37.81 4.26 2.10
#